data_AF-A0A3N9WQM8-F1
#
_entry.id   AF-A0A3N9WQM8-F1
#
_cell.length_a   1.000
_cell.length_b   1.000
_cell.length_c   1.000
_cell.angle_alpha   90.00
_cell.angle_beta   90.00
_cell.angle_gamma   90.00
#
_symmetry.space_group_name_H-M   'P 1'
#
loop_
_entity.id
_entity.type
_entity.pdbx_description
1 polymer ?
#
loop_
_entity_poly.entity_id
_entity_poly.type
_entity_poly.pdbx_seq_one_letter_code
_entity_poly.pdbx_strand_id
1 'polypeptide(L)'
;MDVDAGHGAALGGALPTQPGELPLARRLRSLLSWPTTDSDPVTQLVRTHRGIHAGTDPAVLRRAYTIAENMHRGQFRKSGEPYITHPLAVAQICAELGMDTTTLVAALLHDTVEDTRYTLQALSEDFGGEVAHLVDGVTKFDKAFYGKAAEAETIRKMIVAAAKDVRVLIIKLADRLHNMRTLGVRSASSRERIARKTQEVLVPLCDRLGIQTLKRELDDVVLLHLEPDEHARLARHVHDRPGWDSYLDSVVTRARVALRRSRVDAEVSPRPRHLYSIWKDTIAGGHTAPYDLPRIVVVVDGPATDCYAALGAIHGTWRPMAGRFKDFIASPKNNLYRSLHTSVCGPQDRTVEVLIRTEEMHRSAEYGIAADFRFPRSGSGSAAARAEQLDWLRRVLDWEPDAADPAQFYESLRCDLAEGQIQVFSDGRQVVLPAGATPVDLAYELGNDRGDHCLAARINGRLAPLSSELDEGDVVEIFTESDGDNGFEAGVAPRGPRREWLSFVKSPNAQMQINRWFAEHTEPGITISDKVRLGRATIGLALRQHNRGLASDLPLLRLSEELGYPDLETLLVAVFDRVIEPDTVVRQLIDLVDHRQ
;
A
#
# COMPACT_ATOMS: atom_id res chain seq x y z
N MET A 1 -66.63 12.56 -3.19
CA MET A 1 -66.26 13.04 -4.53
C MET A 1 -64.90 12.44 -4.86
N ASP A 2 -64.71 11.13 -4.84
CA ASP A 2 -65.36 9.99 -5.53
C ASP A 2 -64.35 9.46 -6.55
N VAL A 3 -63.52 8.47 -6.17
CA VAL A 3 -63.64 7.00 -6.31
C VAL A 3 -63.49 6.48 -7.76
N ASP A 4 -62.75 5.37 -7.86
CA ASP A 4 -62.61 4.35 -8.91
C ASP A 4 -61.55 4.52 -10.01
N ALA A 5 -60.88 3.49 -10.53
CA ALA A 5 -60.60 2.09 -10.18
C ALA A 5 -59.67 1.54 -11.30
N GLY A 6 -58.89 0.49 -11.04
CA GLY A 6 -57.80 0.01 -11.91
C GLY A 6 -58.14 -0.96 -13.06
N HIS A 7 -57.13 -1.77 -13.41
CA HIS A 7 -56.93 -2.77 -14.50
C HIS A 7 -56.06 -2.22 -15.64
N GLY A 8 -54.94 -2.82 -16.07
CA GLY A 8 -54.56 -4.23 -16.11
C GLY A 8 -54.48 -4.67 -17.59
N ALA A 9 -53.28 -4.75 -18.18
CA ALA A 9 -53.05 -5.47 -19.44
C ALA A 9 -51.57 -5.81 -19.63
N ALA A 10 -51.28 -7.11 -19.55
CA ALA A 10 -50.05 -7.74 -19.99
C ALA A 10 -50.04 -7.89 -21.52
N LEU A 11 -48.88 -7.75 -22.16
CA LEU A 11 -48.56 -8.42 -23.42
C LEU A 11 -47.08 -8.81 -23.42
N GLY A 12 -46.83 -10.12 -23.35
CA GLY A 12 -45.53 -10.73 -23.55
C GLY A 12 -45.15 -10.84 -25.03
N GLY A 13 -43.86 -11.05 -25.28
CA GLY A 13 -43.30 -11.29 -26.61
C GLY A 13 -41.94 -11.99 -26.51
N ALA A 14 -42.01 -13.32 -26.55
CA ALA A 14 -41.01 -14.36 -26.79
C ALA A 14 -39.52 -14.00 -27.03
N LEU A 15 -38.66 -14.67 -26.26
CA LEU A 15 -37.27 -15.01 -26.60
C LEU A 15 -37.22 -15.99 -27.78
N PRO A 16 -36.33 -15.80 -28.78
CA PRO A 16 -35.94 -16.88 -29.67
C PRO A 16 -34.77 -17.68 -29.08
N THR A 17 -34.96 -19.00 -29.13
CA THR A 17 -34.10 -20.10 -28.73
C THR A 17 -32.77 -20.17 -29.49
N GLN A 18 -31.71 -20.59 -28.80
CA GLN A 18 -30.41 -20.96 -29.39
C GLN A 18 -30.48 -22.21 -30.29
N PRO A 19 -29.45 -22.48 -31.11
CA PRO A 19 -28.39 -23.39 -30.62
C PRO A 19 -26.95 -22.96 -31.00
N GLY A 20 -26.01 -23.12 -30.07
CA GLY A 20 -24.57 -22.94 -30.32
C GLY A 20 -23.80 -22.73 -29.02
N GLU A 21 -23.34 -23.83 -28.42
CA GLU A 21 -22.65 -23.90 -27.13
C GLU A 21 -21.39 -23.03 -27.04
N LEU A 22 -21.31 -22.16 -26.02
CA LEU A 22 -20.14 -21.63 -25.28
C LEU A 22 -20.65 -20.59 -24.23
N PRO A 23 -19.84 -20.08 -23.28
CA PRO A 23 -19.50 -20.60 -21.96
C PRO A 23 -20.29 -19.89 -20.82
N LEU A 24 -21.63 -20.00 -20.80
CA LEU A 24 -22.46 -19.53 -19.67
C LEU A 24 -22.39 -20.43 -18.42
N ALA A 25 -21.76 -21.60 -18.53
CA ALA A 25 -21.63 -22.57 -17.44
C ALA A 25 -20.67 -22.15 -16.31
N ARG A 26 -19.94 -21.02 -16.43
CA ARG A 26 -18.99 -20.56 -15.40
C ARG A 26 -19.45 -19.33 -14.60
N ARG A 27 -20.51 -18.62 -15.04
CA ARG A 27 -21.00 -17.39 -14.36
C ARG A 27 -22.37 -17.52 -13.68
N LEU A 28 -23.04 -18.67 -13.80
CA LEU A 28 -24.26 -18.99 -13.02
C LEU A 28 -24.04 -20.03 -11.91
N ARG A 29 -22.82 -20.58 -11.78
CA ARG A 29 -22.46 -21.47 -10.65
C ARG A 29 -22.17 -20.74 -9.34
N SER A 30 -22.14 -19.40 -9.33
CA SER A 30 -21.89 -18.61 -8.12
C SER A 30 -23.17 -18.10 -7.44
N LEU A 31 -24.36 -18.39 -7.98
CA LEU A 31 -25.60 -17.82 -7.45
C LEU A 31 -26.78 -18.79 -7.24
N LEU A 32 -26.72 -20.07 -7.65
CA LEU A 32 -27.64 -21.13 -7.19
C LEU A 32 -27.23 -22.49 -7.78
N SER A 33 -26.52 -23.33 -7.02
CA SER A 33 -26.49 -24.79 -7.20
C SER A 33 -26.06 -25.49 -5.89
N TRP A 34 -26.91 -25.45 -4.87
CA TRP A 34 -27.09 -26.62 -3.99
C TRP A 34 -28.46 -27.20 -4.39
N PRO A 35 -28.63 -28.53 -4.54
CA PRO A 35 -27.95 -29.58 -3.77
C PRO A 35 -27.36 -30.70 -4.65
N THR A 36 -26.12 -31.07 -4.40
CA THR A 36 -25.68 -32.47 -4.58
C THR A 36 -24.97 -32.89 -3.31
N THR A 37 -25.47 -33.97 -2.72
CA THR A 37 -24.90 -34.74 -1.61
C THR A 37 -23.40 -34.99 -1.76
N ASP A 38 -22.57 -34.05 -1.28
CA ASP A 38 -21.18 -34.29 -0.90
C ASP A 38 -20.98 -33.58 0.45
N SER A 39 -20.99 -34.36 1.52
CA SER A 39 -21.38 -33.97 2.88
C SER A 39 -20.28 -33.29 3.71
N ASP A 40 -19.33 -32.58 3.08
CA ASP A 40 -18.21 -31.96 3.78
C ASP A 40 -17.90 -30.55 3.20
N PRO A 41 -18.19 -29.46 3.96
CA PRO A 41 -17.97 -28.07 3.51
C PRO A 41 -16.48 -27.74 3.28
N VAL A 42 -15.55 -28.56 3.79
CA VAL A 42 -14.11 -28.37 3.63
C VAL A 42 -13.56 -29.08 2.38
N THR A 43 -14.40 -29.83 1.65
CA THR A 43 -13.97 -30.64 0.50
C THR A 43 -13.26 -29.82 -0.58
N GLN A 44 -13.83 -28.65 -0.92
CA GLN A 44 -13.23 -27.77 -1.92
C GLN A 44 -11.86 -27.25 -1.46
N LEU A 45 -11.75 -26.81 -0.20
CA LEU A 45 -10.51 -26.34 0.41
C LEU A 45 -9.43 -27.42 0.37
N VAL A 46 -9.78 -28.63 0.82
CA VAL A 46 -8.87 -29.79 0.82
C VAL A 46 -8.43 -30.14 -0.59
N ARG A 47 -9.33 -30.11 -1.58
CA ARG A 47 -9.01 -30.40 -2.98
C ARG A 47 -8.05 -29.37 -3.56
N THR A 48 -8.31 -28.08 -3.35
CA THR A 48 -7.40 -27.02 -3.81
C THR A 48 -6.03 -27.16 -3.16
N HIS A 49 -5.98 -27.35 -1.84
CA HIS A 49 -4.72 -27.49 -1.10
C HIS A 49 -3.91 -28.70 -1.57
N ARG A 50 -4.54 -29.87 -1.70
CA ARG A 50 -3.88 -31.10 -2.18
C ARG A 50 -3.41 -31.04 -3.63
N GLY A 51 -4.05 -30.21 -4.45
CA GLY A 51 -3.62 -29.97 -5.83
C GLY A 51 -2.25 -29.29 -5.93
N ILE A 52 -1.83 -28.58 -4.88
CA ILE A 52 -0.54 -27.87 -4.80
C ILE A 52 0.41 -28.62 -3.86
N HIS A 53 -0.07 -28.95 -2.67
CA HIS A 53 0.66 -29.62 -1.59
C HIS A 53 0.30 -31.10 -1.52
N ALA A 54 0.91 -31.89 -2.41
CA ALA A 54 0.75 -33.33 -2.43
C ALA A 54 1.27 -33.97 -1.12
N GLY A 55 0.41 -34.70 -0.42
CA GLY A 55 0.76 -35.44 0.81
C GLY A 55 0.27 -34.82 2.13
N THR A 56 -0.43 -33.70 2.10
CA THR A 56 -0.98 -33.08 3.32
C THR A 56 -2.13 -33.90 3.93
N ASP A 57 -2.11 -34.02 5.26
CA ASP A 57 -3.20 -34.59 6.06
C ASP A 57 -4.41 -33.63 6.12
N PRO A 58 -5.55 -34.01 5.51
CA PRO A 58 -6.77 -33.19 5.53
C PRO A 58 -7.46 -33.21 6.90
N ALA A 59 -7.11 -34.13 7.79
CA ALA A 59 -7.75 -34.25 9.10
C ALA A 59 -7.52 -33.00 9.96
N VAL A 60 -6.35 -32.36 9.84
CA VAL A 60 -6.03 -31.13 10.57
C VAL A 60 -6.92 -29.97 10.11
N LEU A 61 -7.13 -29.82 8.79
CA LEU A 61 -8.02 -28.78 8.23
C LEU A 61 -9.47 -28.99 8.64
N ARG A 62 -9.94 -30.24 8.63
CA ARG A 62 -11.30 -30.58 9.10
C ARG A 62 -11.48 -30.30 10.58
N ARG A 63 -10.51 -30.66 11.42
CA ARG A 63 -10.51 -30.34 12.85
C ARG A 63 -10.59 -28.83 13.08
N ALA A 64 -9.77 -28.05 12.39
CA ALA A 64 -9.78 -26.60 12.49
C ALA A 64 -11.15 -26.02 12.08
N TYR A 65 -11.72 -26.50 10.98
CA TYR A 65 -13.06 -26.10 10.56
C TYR A 65 -14.13 -26.44 11.60
N THR A 66 -14.14 -27.66 12.15
CA THR A 66 -15.12 -28.06 13.18
C THR A 66 -15.03 -27.19 14.43
N ILE A 67 -13.81 -26.84 14.86
CA ILE A 67 -13.62 -25.92 15.99
C ILE A 67 -14.16 -24.53 15.65
N ALA A 68 -13.78 -23.97 14.49
CA ALA A 68 -14.27 -22.67 14.04
C ALA A 68 -15.81 -22.62 13.93
N GLU A 69 -16.42 -23.65 13.33
CA GLU A 69 -17.88 -23.77 13.20
C GLU A 69 -18.57 -23.82 14.56
N ASN A 70 -18.02 -24.58 15.50
CA ASN A 70 -18.56 -24.68 16.85
C ASN A 70 -18.42 -23.37 17.63
N MET A 71 -17.30 -22.67 17.50
CA MET A 71 -17.06 -21.39 18.18
C MET A 71 -17.94 -20.28 17.63
N HIS A 72 -18.19 -20.25 16.32
CA HIS A 72 -19.05 -19.26 15.66
C HIS A 72 -20.51 -19.71 15.52
N ARG A 73 -20.92 -20.78 16.20
CA ARG A 73 -22.28 -21.32 16.11
C ARG A 73 -23.28 -20.29 16.65
N GLY A 74 -24.27 -19.95 15.82
CA GLY A 74 -25.28 -18.94 16.16
C GLY A 74 -24.84 -17.50 15.90
N GLN A 75 -23.61 -17.27 15.42
CA GLN A 75 -23.16 -15.97 14.92
C GLN A 75 -23.50 -15.83 13.43
N PHE A 76 -24.02 -14.68 13.05
CA PHE A 76 -24.40 -14.36 11.67
C PHE A 76 -23.69 -13.11 11.17
N ARG A 77 -23.35 -13.09 9.89
CA ARG A 77 -22.82 -11.89 9.22
C ARG A 77 -23.93 -10.87 9.02
N LYS A 78 -23.56 -9.62 8.70
CA LYS A 78 -24.51 -8.56 8.32
C LYS A 78 -25.35 -8.90 7.09
N SER A 79 -24.88 -9.82 6.24
CA SER A 79 -25.62 -10.36 5.10
C SER A 79 -26.70 -11.38 5.49
N GLY A 80 -26.71 -11.88 6.73
CA GLY A 80 -27.60 -12.94 7.20
C GLY A 80 -27.03 -14.36 7.05
N GLU A 81 -25.85 -14.53 6.44
CA GLU A 81 -25.19 -15.84 6.32
C GLU A 81 -24.53 -16.27 7.65
N PRO A 82 -24.37 -17.59 7.89
CA PRO A 82 -23.58 -18.09 9.03
C PRO A 82 -22.15 -17.54 9.01
N TYR A 83 -21.63 -17.13 10.17
CA TYR A 83 -20.31 -16.50 10.24
C TYR A 83 -19.16 -17.37 9.69
N ILE A 84 -19.27 -18.70 9.85
CA ILE A 84 -18.27 -19.67 9.37
C ILE A 84 -17.98 -19.60 7.86
N THR A 85 -18.87 -19.02 7.05
CA THR A 85 -18.62 -18.82 5.61
C THR A 85 -17.44 -17.89 5.37
N HIS A 86 -17.18 -16.94 6.28
CA HIS A 86 -16.07 -16.00 6.17
C HIS A 86 -14.70 -16.68 6.39
N PRO A 87 -14.41 -17.31 7.55
CA PRO A 87 -13.13 -18.01 7.74
C PRO A 87 -12.85 -19.09 6.69
N LEU A 88 -13.89 -19.82 6.26
CA LEU A 88 -13.76 -20.80 5.19
C LEU A 88 -13.33 -20.16 3.86
N ALA A 89 -13.94 -19.03 3.49
CA ALA A 89 -13.58 -18.31 2.27
C ALA A 89 -12.19 -17.68 2.35
N VAL A 90 -11.76 -17.18 3.51
CA VAL A 90 -10.39 -16.68 3.73
C VAL A 90 -9.38 -17.81 3.56
N ALA A 91 -9.63 -18.96 4.19
CA ALA A 91 -8.79 -20.15 4.03
C ALA A 91 -8.74 -20.64 2.57
N GLN A 92 -9.85 -20.55 1.84
CA GLN A 92 -9.91 -20.87 0.41
C GLN A 92 -9.02 -19.95 -0.42
N ILE A 93 -9.02 -18.65 -0.15
CA ILE A 93 -8.12 -17.68 -0.82
C ILE A 93 -6.66 -18.03 -0.52
N CYS A 94 -6.31 -18.32 0.73
CA CYS A 94 -4.95 -18.75 1.11
C CYS A 94 -4.55 -20.06 0.41
N ALA A 95 -5.47 -21.02 0.28
CA ALA A 95 -5.23 -22.26 -0.45
C ALA A 95 -5.03 -22.02 -1.96
N GLU A 96 -5.79 -21.10 -2.56
CA GLU A 96 -5.64 -20.71 -3.96
C GLU A 96 -4.32 -20.00 -4.25
N LEU A 97 -3.76 -19.29 -3.27
CA LEU A 97 -2.39 -18.77 -3.33
C LEU A 97 -1.33 -19.87 -3.20
N GLY A 98 -1.68 -21.01 -2.58
CA GLY A 98 -0.79 -22.14 -2.37
C GLY A 98 -0.04 -22.08 -1.03
N MET A 99 -0.64 -21.45 -0.03
CA MET A 99 -0.06 -21.39 1.32
C MET A 99 -0.02 -22.78 1.98
N ASP A 100 0.86 -22.92 2.96
CA ASP A 100 1.05 -24.14 3.75
C ASP A 100 -0.14 -24.43 4.69
N THR A 101 -0.23 -25.68 5.15
CA THR A 101 -1.33 -26.15 6.01
C THR A 101 -1.48 -25.32 7.29
N THR A 102 -0.36 -24.91 7.90
CA THR A 102 -0.35 -24.06 9.10
C THR A 102 -1.06 -22.73 8.85
N THR A 103 -0.77 -22.07 7.72
CA THR A 103 -1.46 -20.83 7.31
C THR A 103 -2.96 -21.05 7.10
N LEU A 104 -3.34 -22.16 6.46
CA LEU A 104 -4.77 -22.47 6.22
C LEU A 104 -5.52 -22.73 7.54
N VAL A 105 -4.90 -23.42 8.49
CA VAL A 105 -5.47 -23.62 9.85
C VAL A 105 -5.61 -22.29 10.57
N ALA A 106 -4.58 -21.44 10.54
CA ALA A 106 -4.63 -20.11 11.13
C ALA A 106 -5.71 -19.24 10.48
N ALA A 107 -5.87 -19.29 9.16
CA ALA A 107 -6.93 -18.59 8.43
C ALA A 107 -8.34 -19.06 8.82
N LEU A 108 -8.54 -20.36 9.07
CA LEU A 108 -9.84 -20.88 9.56
C LEU A 108 -10.14 -20.41 10.99
N LEU A 109 -9.11 -20.17 11.80
CA LEU A 109 -9.24 -19.85 13.23
C LEU A 109 -9.01 -18.38 13.56
N HIS A 110 -8.73 -17.52 12.56
CA HIS A 110 -8.22 -16.16 12.80
C HIS A 110 -9.17 -15.31 13.67
N ASP A 111 -10.48 -15.38 13.44
CA ASP A 111 -11.47 -14.63 14.23
C ASP A 111 -11.96 -15.36 15.49
N THR A 112 -11.52 -16.60 15.72
CA THR A 112 -12.06 -17.39 16.85
C THR A 112 -11.61 -16.85 18.20
N VAL A 113 -10.40 -16.32 18.30
CA VAL A 113 -9.83 -15.83 19.57
C VAL A 113 -10.37 -14.44 19.94
N GLU A 114 -10.79 -13.64 18.97
CA GLU A 114 -11.38 -12.31 19.22
C GLU A 114 -12.86 -12.38 19.53
N ASP A 115 -13.63 -13.11 18.72
CA ASP A 115 -15.09 -13.07 18.75
C ASP A 115 -15.70 -14.10 19.69
N THR A 116 -14.91 -15.06 20.17
CA THR A 116 -15.42 -16.22 20.91
C THR A 116 -14.66 -16.45 22.21
N ARG A 117 -15.03 -17.51 22.94
CA ARG A 117 -14.39 -17.87 24.22
C ARG A 117 -13.08 -18.65 24.05
N TYR A 118 -12.67 -18.90 22.81
CA TYR A 118 -11.50 -19.68 22.50
C TYR A 118 -10.23 -18.90 22.84
N THR A 119 -9.30 -19.52 23.60
CA THR A 119 -8.10 -18.83 24.10
C THR A 119 -6.87 -19.18 23.26
N LEU A 120 -5.87 -18.28 23.24
CA LEU A 120 -4.58 -18.56 22.61
C LEU A 120 -3.88 -19.78 23.21
N GLN A 121 -4.07 -20.02 24.51
CA GLN A 121 -3.52 -21.20 25.17
C GLN A 121 -4.15 -22.49 24.63
N ALA A 122 -5.49 -22.55 24.55
CA ALA A 122 -6.19 -23.71 23.99
C ALA A 122 -5.81 -23.94 22.52
N LEU A 123 -5.72 -22.86 21.73
CA LEU A 123 -5.25 -22.92 20.35
C LEU A 123 -3.84 -23.52 20.23
N SER A 124 -2.92 -23.12 21.11
CA SER A 124 -1.55 -23.63 21.16
C SER A 124 -1.50 -25.10 21.57
N GLU A 125 -2.38 -25.54 22.45
CA GLU A 125 -2.52 -26.95 22.86
C GLU A 125 -3.10 -27.82 21.71
N ASP A 126 -4.09 -27.31 20.96
CA ASP A 126 -4.79 -28.06 19.91
C ASP A 126 -4.03 -28.14 18.57
N PHE A 127 -3.28 -27.09 18.22
CA PHE A 127 -2.63 -26.94 16.91
C PHE A 127 -1.15 -26.54 16.96
N GLY A 128 -0.60 -26.29 18.14
CA GLY A 128 0.80 -25.93 18.34
C GLY A 128 1.06 -24.42 18.37
N GLY A 129 2.25 -24.05 18.85
CA GLY A 129 2.64 -22.66 19.04
C GLY A 129 2.75 -21.83 17.76
N GLU A 130 3.01 -22.47 16.61
CA GLU A 130 3.11 -21.77 15.32
C GLU A 130 1.76 -21.22 14.86
N VAL A 131 0.69 -22.03 14.91
CA VAL A 131 -0.68 -21.58 14.60
C VAL A 131 -1.12 -20.50 15.58
N ALA A 132 -0.82 -20.69 16.88
CA ALA A 132 -1.15 -19.69 17.90
C ALA A 132 -0.45 -18.35 17.65
N HIS A 133 0.81 -18.36 17.21
CA HIS A 133 1.54 -17.16 16.84
C HIS A 133 0.89 -16.43 15.64
N LEU A 134 0.50 -17.17 14.60
CA LEU A 134 -0.16 -16.59 13.43
C LEU A 134 -1.50 -15.95 13.79
N VAL A 135 -2.34 -16.65 14.56
CA VAL A 135 -3.66 -16.14 14.99
C VAL A 135 -3.50 -14.96 15.95
N ASP A 136 -2.58 -15.01 16.92
CA ASP A 136 -2.27 -13.87 17.80
C ASP A 136 -1.79 -12.65 16.98
N GLY A 137 -1.00 -12.88 15.92
CA GLY A 137 -0.62 -11.85 14.98
C GLY A 137 -1.85 -11.19 14.33
N VAL A 138 -2.76 -11.99 13.77
CA VAL A 138 -3.96 -11.50 13.06
C VAL A 138 -4.96 -10.82 14.00
N THR A 139 -5.09 -11.28 15.24
CA THR A 139 -6.06 -10.80 16.24
C THR A 139 -5.61 -9.59 17.06
N LYS A 140 -4.42 -9.08 16.79
CA LYS A 140 -3.98 -7.79 17.35
C LYS A 140 -4.46 -6.61 16.52
N PHE A 141 -5.20 -6.87 15.43
CA PHE A 141 -5.57 -5.87 14.43
C PHE A 141 -6.99 -5.31 14.59
N ASP A 142 -7.97 -6.09 15.06
CA ASP A 142 -9.37 -5.64 15.00
C ASP A 142 -9.83 -4.88 16.27
N LYS A 143 -8.93 -4.70 17.25
CA LYS A 143 -9.18 -3.98 18.52
C LYS A 143 -8.97 -2.45 18.48
N ALA A 144 -8.82 -1.82 17.31
CA ALA A 144 -8.55 -0.38 17.25
C ALA A 144 -9.83 0.48 17.27
N PHE A 145 -9.97 1.23 18.36
CA PHE A 145 -11.03 2.22 18.59
C PHE A 145 -10.95 3.39 17.59
N TYR A 146 -12.05 4.14 17.48
CA TYR A 146 -12.26 5.20 16.49
C TYR A 146 -11.23 6.34 16.56
N GLY A 147 -10.64 6.71 15.41
CA GLY A 147 -9.82 7.92 15.23
C GLY A 147 -8.65 7.74 14.25
N LYS A 148 -8.16 8.82 13.62
CA LYS A 148 -7.01 8.77 12.68
C LYS A 148 -5.74 8.17 13.33
N ALA A 149 -5.48 8.48 14.60
CA ALA A 149 -4.33 7.96 15.35
C ALA A 149 -4.41 6.45 15.63
N ALA A 150 -5.61 5.94 15.92
CA ALA A 150 -5.81 4.51 16.19
C ALA A 150 -5.71 3.65 14.92
N GLU A 151 -6.07 4.22 13.77
CA GLU A 151 -5.90 3.57 12.47
C GLU A 151 -4.42 3.39 12.12
N ALA A 152 -3.62 4.45 12.31
CA ALA A 152 -2.18 4.40 12.13
C ALA A 152 -1.52 3.35 13.04
N GLU A 153 -1.95 3.27 14.29
CA GLU A 153 -1.48 2.26 15.26
C GLU A 153 -1.84 0.83 14.83
N THR A 154 -2.98 0.63 14.18
CA THR A 154 -3.39 -0.68 13.65
C THR A 154 -2.46 -1.13 12.53
N ILE A 155 -2.16 -0.22 11.62
CA ILE A 155 -1.30 -0.48 10.46
C ILE A 155 0.14 -0.70 10.91
N ARG A 156 0.61 0.07 11.90
CA ARG A 156 1.91 -0.15 12.54
C ARG A 156 2.01 -1.55 13.14
N LYS A 157 1.04 -1.96 13.97
CA LYS A 157 0.98 -3.32 14.53
C LYS A 157 0.97 -4.40 13.45
N MET A 158 0.23 -4.18 12.36
CA MET A 158 0.19 -5.07 11.21
C MET A 158 1.56 -5.28 10.58
N ILE A 159 2.32 -4.21 10.37
CA ILE A 159 3.68 -4.29 9.81
C ILE A 159 4.65 -4.97 10.77
N VAL A 160 4.58 -4.64 12.07
CA VAL A 160 5.41 -5.29 13.11
C VAL A 160 5.19 -6.80 13.14
N ALA A 161 3.93 -7.24 13.08
CA ALA A 161 3.60 -8.66 13.04
C ALA A 161 4.05 -9.31 11.72
N ALA A 162 3.85 -8.64 10.59
CA ALA A 162 4.25 -9.11 9.26
C ALA A 162 5.77 -9.30 9.11
N ALA A 163 6.57 -8.45 9.75
CA ALA A 163 8.03 -8.58 9.70
C ALA A 163 8.56 -9.77 10.50
N LYS A 164 7.82 -10.22 11.52
CA LYS A 164 8.11 -11.46 12.24
C LYS A 164 7.71 -12.67 11.40
N ASP A 165 6.52 -12.63 10.81
CA ASP A 165 6.02 -13.67 9.92
C ASP A 165 5.06 -13.10 8.85
N VAL A 166 5.48 -13.17 7.59
CA VAL A 166 4.71 -12.66 6.45
C VAL A 166 3.37 -13.38 6.26
N ARG A 167 3.23 -14.61 6.77
CA ARG A 167 1.97 -15.38 6.69
C ARG A 167 0.83 -14.64 7.39
N VAL A 168 1.12 -13.88 8.46
CA VAL A 168 0.14 -13.04 9.16
C VAL A 168 -0.45 -11.98 8.22
N LEU A 169 0.40 -11.32 7.43
CA LEU A 169 -0.04 -10.30 6.48
C LEU A 169 -0.82 -10.91 5.32
N ILE A 170 -0.40 -12.09 4.82
CA ILE A 170 -1.14 -12.80 3.76
C ILE A 170 -2.56 -13.17 4.23
N ILE A 171 -2.71 -13.67 5.46
CA ILE A 171 -4.03 -13.95 6.04
C ILE A 171 -4.86 -12.66 6.12
N LYS A 172 -4.28 -11.54 6.58
CA LYS A 172 -5.02 -10.26 6.68
C LYS A 172 -5.41 -9.67 5.31
N LEU A 173 -4.57 -9.85 4.29
CA LEU A 173 -4.90 -9.46 2.91
C LEU A 173 -6.03 -10.32 2.34
N ALA A 174 -6.03 -11.64 2.61
CA ALA A 174 -7.10 -12.55 2.22
C ALA A 174 -8.42 -12.23 2.95
N ASP A 175 -8.37 -11.95 4.24
CA ASP A 175 -9.48 -11.44 5.04
C ASP A 175 -10.04 -10.14 4.41
N ARG A 176 -9.18 -9.14 4.17
CA ARG A 176 -9.62 -7.90 3.53
C ARG A 176 -10.28 -8.13 2.19
N LEU A 177 -9.70 -8.96 1.33
CA LEU A 177 -10.25 -9.25 0.02
C LEU A 177 -11.65 -9.86 0.12
N HIS A 178 -11.86 -10.82 1.02
CA HIS A 178 -13.19 -11.37 1.25
C HIS A 178 -14.18 -10.32 1.78
N ASN A 179 -13.74 -9.48 2.71
CA ASN A 179 -14.54 -8.38 3.25
C ASN A 179 -14.92 -7.35 2.16
N MET A 180 -14.01 -7.06 1.24
CA MET A 180 -14.25 -6.19 0.10
C MET A 180 -15.25 -6.80 -0.90
N ARG A 181 -15.15 -8.11 -1.16
CA ARG A 181 -16.12 -8.85 -2.01
C ARG A 181 -17.54 -8.83 -1.45
N THR A 182 -17.68 -8.77 -0.12
CA THR A 182 -18.98 -8.82 0.59
C THR A 182 -19.43 -7.46 1.13
N LEU A 183 -18.77 -6.37 0.71
CA LEU A 183 -18.99 -5.03 1.24
C LEU A 183 -20.35 -4.41 0.84
N GLY A 184 -21.05 -5.00 -0.14
CA GLY A 184 -22.30 -4.47 -0.71
C GLY A 184 -23.44 -4.26 0.29
N VAL A 185 -23.45 -4.97 1.43
CA VAL A 185 -24.47 -4.84 2.48
C VAL A 185 -24.30 -3.60 3.37
N ARG A 186 -23.20 -2.85 3.22
CA ARG A 186 -22.90 -1.66 4.03
C ARG A 186 -23.41 -0.37 3.36
N SER A 187 -23.57 0.69 4.16
CA SER A 187 -23.89 2.03 3.67
C SER A 187 -22.84 2.53 2.67
N ALA A 188 -23.25 3.39 1.73
CA ALA A 188 -22.35 3.95 0.71
C ALA A 188 -21.11 4.63 1.33
N SER A 189 -21.30 5.44 2.39
CA SER A 189 -20.20 6.09 3.10
C SER A 189 -19.21 5.11 3.74
N SER A 190 -19.72 3.98 4.27
CA SER A 190 -18.85 2.94 4.85
C SER A 190 -18.08 2.20 3.76
N ARG A 191 -18.73 1.93 2.61
CA ARG A 191 -18.13 1.27 1.45
C ARG A 191 -16.98 2.09 0.89
N GLU A 192 -17.22 3.37 0.59
CA GLU A 192 -16.21 4.27 0.04
C GLU A 192 -15.01 4.41 0.98
N ARG A 193 -15.25 4.64 2.28
CA ARG A 193 -14.18 4.76 3.27
C ARG A 193 -13.32 3.50 3.35
N ILE A 194 -13.92 2.31 3.34
CA ILE A 194 -13.18 1.05 3.40
C ILE A 194 -12.43 0.80 2.09
N ALA A 195 -13.04 1.10 0.94
CA ALA A 195 -12.42 0.93 -0.38
C ALA A 195 -11.22 1.86 -0.56
N ARG A 196 -11.36 3.15 -0.21
CA ARG A 196 -10.28 4.14 -0.28
C ARG A 196 -9.07 3.74 0.57
N LYS A 197 -9.30 3.28 1.80
CA LYS A 197 -8.21 2.75 2.66
C LYS A 197 -7.55 1.52 2.09
N THR A 198 -8.35 0.62 1.50
CA THR A 198 -7.83 -0.58 0.86
C THR A 198 -6.92 -0.20 -0.32
N GLN A 199 -7.32 0.81 -1.09
CA GLN A 199 -6.54 1.37 -2.20
C GLN A 199 -5.24 2.05 -1.73
N GLU A 200 -5.29 2.82 -0.64
CA GLU A 200 -4.14 3.60 -0.16
C GLU A 200 -3.07 2.77 0.54
N VAL A 201 -3.44 1.62 1.13
CA VAL A 201 -2.54 0.84 2.00
C VAL A 201 -2.39 -0.60 1.52
N LEU A 202 -3.49 -1.34 1.44
CA LEU A 202 -3.44 -2.79 1.29
C LEU A 202 -3.13 -3.23 -0.14
N VAL A 203 -3.60 -2.48 -1.15
CA VAL A 203 -3.23 -2.67 -2.55
C VAL A 203 -1.71 -2.44 -2.76
N PRO A 204 -1.13 -1.31 -2.32
CA PRO A 204 0.31 -1.11 -2.37
C PRO A 204 1.13 -2.16 -1.63
N LEU A 205 0.65 -2.63 -0.47
CA LEU A 205 1.30 -3.73 0.24
C LEU A 205 1.32 -5.02 -0.58
N CYS A 206 0.22 -5.36 -1.27
CA CYS A 206 0.21 -6.49 -2.20
C CYS A 206 1.23 -6.31 -3.32
N ASP A 207 1.34 -5.10 -3.87
CA ASP A 207 2.30 -4.79 -4.93
C ASP A 207 3.75 -4.96 -4.45
N ARG A 208 4.07 -4.48 -3.24
CA ARG A 208 5.38 -4.61 -2.61
C ARG A 208 5.78 -6.05 -2.32
N LEU A 209 4.85 -6.85 -1.82
CA LEU A 209 5.06 -8.28 -1.60
C LEU A 209 5.11 -9.08 -2.90
N GLY A 210 4.80 -8.45 -4.04
CA GLY A 210 4.74 -9.08 -5.35
C GLY A 210 3.53 -10.01 -5.55
N ILE A 211 2.54 -9.96 -4.65
CA ILE A 211 1.36 -10.84 -4.70
C ILE A 211 0.33 -10.25 -5.68
N GLN A 212 0.65 -10.32 -6.97
CA GLN A 212 -0.14 -9.71 -8.04
C GLN A 212 -1.54 -10.34 -8.17
N THR A 213 -1.69 -11.61 -7.82
CA THR A 213 -3.00 -12.28 -7.82
C THR A 213 -3.98 -11.58 -6.86
N LEU A 214 -3.56 -11.29 -5.63
CA LEU A 214 -4.40 -10.54 -4.67
C LEU A 214 -4.56 -9.08 -5.07
N LYS A 215 -3.48 -8.43 -5.51
CA LYS A 215 -3.50 -7.02 -5.91
C LYS A 215 -4.59 -6.75 -6.95
N ARG A 216 -4.60 -7.53 -8.04
CA ARG A 216 -5.54 -7.38 -9.16
C ARG A 216 -7.00 -7.49 -8.71
N GLU A 217 -7.28 -8.43 -7.82
CA GLU A 217 -8.65 -8.61 -7.33
C GLU A 217 -9.06 -7.52 -6.34
N LEU A 218 -8.16 -7.09 -5.47
CA LEU A 218 -8.40 -5.94 -4.59
C LEU A 218 -8.66 -4.67 -5.42
N ASP A 219 -7.85 -4.40 -6.43
CA ASP A 219 -7.99 -3.26 -7.34
C ASP A 219 -9.35 -3.24 -8.04
N ASP A 220 -9.78 -4.38 -8.62
CA ASP A 220 -11.07 -4.46 -9.30
C ASP A 220 -12.25 -4.28 -8.32
N VAL A 221 -12.16 -4.83 -7.10
CA VAL A 221 -13.22 -4.66 -6.09
C VAL A 221 -13.20 -3.25 -5.49
N VAL A 222 -12.04 -2.62 -5.36
CA VAL A 222 -11.91 -1.21 -4.99
C VAL A 222 -12.60 -0.34 -6.04
N LEU A 223 -12.32 -0.57 -7.33
CA LEU A 223 -12.97 0.15 -8.43
C LEU A 223 -14.49 -0.02 -8.39
N LEU A 224 -14.98 -1.23 -8.13
CA LEU A 224 -16.41 -1.51 -8.01
C LEU A 224 -17.10 -0.65 -6.94
N HIS A 225 -16.43 -0.35 -5.82
CA HIS A 225 -17.02 0.41 -4.72
C HIS A 225 -16.77 1.91 -4.79
N LEU A 226 -15.67 2.35 -5.42
CA LEU A 226 -15.36 3.77 -5.61
C LEU A 226 -16.05 4.35 -6.85
N GLU A 227 -16.05 3.62 -7.97
CA GLU A 227 -16.52 4.08 -9.28
C GLU A 227 -17.42 3.00 -9.94
N PRO A 228 -18.62 2.71 -9.39
CA PRO A 228 -19.46 1.59 -9.84
C PRO A 228 -19.93 1.70 -11.29
N ASP A 229 -20.22 2.91 -11.77
CA ASP A 229 -20.70 3.14 -13.13
C ASP A 229 -19.61 2.87 -14.18
N GLU A 230 -18.39 3.36 -13.91
CA GLU A 230 -17.22 3.09 -14.77
C GLU A 230 -16.83 1.61 -14.72
N HIS A 231 -16.88 0.97 -13.55
CA HIS A 231 -16.69 -0.47 -13.44
C HIS A 231 -17.70 -1.25 -14.33
N ALA A 232 -18.99 -0.92 -14.25
CA ALA A 232 -20.03 -1.57 -15.06
C ALA A 232 -19.87 -1.30 -16.57
N ARG A 233 -19.40 -0.10 -16.94
CA ARG A 233 -19.09 0.26 -18.33
C ARG A 233 -17.89 -0.53 -18.87
N LEU A 234 -16.82 -0.66 -18.07
CA LEU A 234 -15.63 -1.43 -18.41
C LEU A 234 -15.92 -2.92 -18.51
N ALA A 235 -16.71 -3.47 -17.57
CA ALA A 235 -17.09 -4.88 -17.59
C ALA A 235 -17.88 -5.24 -18.87
N ARG A 236 -18.80 -4.38 -19.30
CA ARG A 236 -19.51 -4.51 -20.59
C ARG A 236 -18.57 -4.41 -21.77
N HIS A 237 -17.71 -3.38 -21.80
CA HIS A 237 -16.72 -3.22 -22.86
C HIS A 237 -15.82 -4.45 -22.98
N VAL A 238 -15.39 -5.04 -21.86
CA VAL A 238 -14.54 -6.24 -21.83
C VAL A 238 -15.27 -7.50 -22.30
N HIS A 239 -16.57 -7.62 -21.98
CA HIS A 239 -17.40 -8.76 -22.35
C HIS A 239 -17.81 -8.74 -23.83
N ASP A 240 -18.22 -7.59 -24.35
CA ASP A 240 -18.86 -7.46 -25.66
C ASP A 240 -17.86 -7.21 -26.79
N ARG A 241 -16.61 -7.69 -26.69
CA ARG A 241 -15.56 -7.42 -27.68
C ARG A 241 -15.66 -8.38 -28.87
N PRO A 242 -16.10 -7.93 -30.04
CA PRO A 242 -16.25 -8.82 -31.18
C PRO A 242 -14.87 -9.30 -31.67
N GLY A 243 -14.72 -10.61 -31.85
CA GLY A 243 -13.53 -11.23 -32.43
C GLY A 243 -12.25 -11.17 -31.59
N TRP A 244 -12.32 -10.71 -30.33
CA TRP A 244 -11.15 -10.55 -29.46
C TRP A 244 -10.40 -11.85 -29.22
N ASP A 245 -11.11 -12.93 -28.86
CA ASP A 245 -10.51 -14.23 -28.58
C ASP A 245 -9.86 -14.81 -29.85
N SER A 246 -10.55 -14.73 -31.00
CA SER A 246 -10.00 -15.17 -32.28
C SER A 246 -8.75 -14.39 -32.71
N TYR A 247 -8.69 -13.10 -32.38
CA TYR A 247 -7.52 -12.25 -32.63
C TYR A 247 -6.35 -12.69 -31.76
N LEU A 248 -6.57 -12.89 -30.46
CA LEU A 248 -5.54 -13.37 -29.54
C LEU A 248 -5.02 -14.75 -29.92
N ASP A 249 -5.89 -15.67 -30.32
CA ASP A 249 -5.48 -17.01 -30.76
C ASP A 249 -4.61 -16.96 -32.03
N SER A 250 -4.93 -16.06 -32.97
CA SER A 250 -4.10 -15.78 -34.15
C SER A 250 -2.70 -15.25 -33.77
N VAL A 251 -2.65 -14.30 -32.83
CA VAL A 251 -1.38 -13.75 -32.30
C VAL A 251 -0.57 -14.85 -31.60
N VAL A 252 -1.18 -15.61 -30.70
CA VAL A 252 -0.53 -16.71 -29.96
C VAL A 252 0.02 -17.75 -30.93
N THR A 253 -0.74 -18.14 -31.94
CA THR A 253 -0.33 -19.13 -32.94
C THR A 253 0.90 -18.65 -33.73
N ARG A 254 0.89 -17.39 -34.19
CA ARG A 254 2.03 -16.80 -34.90
C ARG A 254 3.28 -16.68 -34.01
N ALA A 255 3.11 -16.25 -32.76
CA ALA A 255 4.19 -16.19 -31.79
C ALA A 255 4.82 -17.56 -31.54
N ARG A 256 4.01 -18.61 -31.34
CA ARG A 256 4.50 -20.00 -31.17
C ARG A 256 5.29 -20.48 -32.38
N VAL A 257 4.84 -20.19 -33.60
CA VAL A 257 5.57 -20.54 -34.83
C VAL A 257 6.92 -19.82 -34.90
N ALA A 258 6.96 -18.52 -34.56
CA ALA A 258 8.19 -17.75 -34.54
C ALA A 258 9.21 -18.30 -33.54
N LEU A 259 8.78 -18.56 -32.30
CA LEU A 259 9.62 -19.11 -31.23
C LEU A 259 10.20 -20.48 -31.61
N ARG A 260 9.38 -21.37 -32.17
CA ARG A 260 9.84 -22.69 -32.66
C ARG A 260 10.89 -22.60 -33.77
N ARG A 261 10.73 -21.66 -34.72
CA ARG A 261 11.72 -21.44 -35.79
C ARG A 261 13.07 -20.97 -35.25
N SER A 262 13.05 -20.19 -34.19
CA SER A 262 14.24 -19.73 -33.48
C SER A 262 14.76 -20.72 -32.43
N ARG A 263 14.18 -21.93 -32.33
CA ARG A 263 14.54 -22.98 -31.35
C ARG A 263 14.45 -22.51 -29.90
N VAL A 264 13.45 -21.68 -29.59
CA VAL A 264 13.16 -21.27 -28.22
C VAL A 264 11.97 -22.07 -27.71
N ASP A 265 12.19 -22.87 -26.67
CA ASP A 265 11.15 -23.62 -25.98
C ASP A 265 10.41 -22.69 -25.01
N ALA A 266 9.16 -22.37 -25.35
CA ALA A 266 8.36 -21.43 -24.58
C ALA A 266 6.86 -21.72 -24.72
N GLU A 267 6.14 -21.52 -23.62
CA GLU A 267 4.68 -21.46 -23.61
C GLU A 267 4.21 -20.03 -23.92
N VAL A 268 3.22 -19.91 -24.80
CA VAL A 268 2.58 -18.62 -25.10
C VAL A 268 1.12 -18.70 -24.74
N SER A 269 0.64 -17.75 -23.93
CA SER A 269 -0.76 -17.66 -23.53
C SER A 269 -1.26 -16.22 -23.52
N PRO A 270 -2.57 -15.99 -23.76
CA PRO A 270 -3.17 -14.67 -23.58
C PRO A 270 -3.12 -14.22 -22.11
N ARG A 271 -2.88 -12.94 -21.87
CA ARG A 271 -2.85 -12.34 -20.53
C ARG A 271 -3.86 -11.19 -20.45
N PRO A 272 -5.09 -11.44 -19.98
CA PRO A 272 -6.10 -10.38 -19.89
C PRO A 272 -5.67 -9.30 -18.89
N ARG A 273 -5.93 -8.04 -19.24
CA ARG A 273 -5.81 -6.91 -18.30
C ARG A 273 -7.02 -6.93 -17.36
N HIS A 274 -6.79 -6.56 -16.11
CA HIS A 274 -7.86 -6.42 -15.12
C HIS A 274 -8.50 -5.03 -15.26
N LEU A 275 -9.70 -4.85 -14.73
CA LEU A 275 -10.55 -3.68 -15.01
C LEU A 275 -9.92 -2.39 -14.53
N TYR A 276 -9.31 -2.40 -13.34
CA TYR A 276 -8.65 -1.22 -12.77
C TYR A 276 -7.49 -0.70 -13.64
N SER A 277 -6.64 -1.58 -14.20
CA SER A 277 -5.59 -1.14 -15.13
C SER A 277 -6.16 -0.50 -16.40
N ILE A 278 -7.25 -1.04 -16.95
CA ILE A 278 -7.91 -0.45 -18.12
C ILE A 278 -8.44 0.94 -17.75
N TRP A 279 -9.17 1.04 -16.63
CA TRP A 279 -9.69 2.30 -16.11
C TRP A 279 -8.59 3.36 -15.93
N LYS A 280 -7.50 2.99 -15.25
CA LYS A 280 -6.38 3.87 -14.93
C LYS A 280 -5.71 4.41 -16.19
N ASP A 281 -5.41 3.53 -17.15
CA ASP A 281 -4.67 3.92 -18.36
C ASP A 281 -5.55 4.69 -19.36
N THR A 282 -6.87 4.51 -19.32
CA THR A 282 -7.78 5.11 -20.32
C THR A 282 -8.61 6.24 -19.71
N ILE A 283 -9.52 5.92 -18.79
CA ILE A 283 -10.52 6.87 -18.30
C ILE A 283 -9.86 7.90 -17.39
N ALA A 284 -9.09 7.44 -16.39
CA ALA A 284 -8.33 8.34 -15.53
C ALA A 284 -7.23 9.09 -16.31
N GLY A 285 -6.71 8.48 -17.38
CA GLY A 285 -5.80 9.10 -18.35
C GLY A 285 -6.46 10.07 -19.34
N GLY A 286 -7.75 10.39 -19.20
CA GLY A 286 -8.44 11.41 -20.01
C GLY A 286 -9.08 10.93 -21.33
N HIS A 287 -9.09 9.62 -21.60
CA HIS A 287 -9.75 9.07 -22.78
C HIS A 287 -11.26 8.96 -22.56
N THR A 288 -12.03 9.31 -23.59
CA THR A 288 -13.50 9.29 -23.54
C THR A 288 -14.09 7.88 -23.54
N ALA A 289 -13.35 6.88 -24.02
CA ALA A 289 -13.79 5.49 -24.11
C ALA A 289 -12.73 4.52 -23.58
N PRO A 290 -13.15 3.38 -23.00
CA PRO A 290 -12.23 2.30 -22.66
C PRO A 290 -11.48 1.81 -23.89
N TYR A 291 -10.17 1.65 -23.74
CA TYR A 291 -9.28 1.10 -24.75
C TYR A 291 -8.41 0.02 -24.13
N ASP A 292 -8.61 -1.23 -24.55
CA ASP A 292 -7.81 -2.35 -24.08
C ASP A 292 -6.82 -2.82 -25.14
N LEU A 293 -5.58 -3.03 -24.72
CA LEU A 293 -4.51 -3.53 -25.57
C LEU A 293 -4.44 -5.06 -25.46
N PRO A 294 -4.46 -5.79 -26.59
CA PRO A 294 -4.18 -7.21 -26.61
C PRO A 294 -2.82 -7.49 -25.97
N ARG A 295 -2.78 -8.43 -25.03
CA ARG A 295 -1.56 -8.77 -24.31
C ARG A 295 -1.36 -10.28 -24.27
N ILE A 296 -0.14 -10.71 -24.59
CA ILE A 296 0.30 -12.10 -24.47
C ILE A 296 1.48 -12.20 -23.51
N VAL A 297 1.60 -13.35 -22.86
CA VAL A 297 2.78 -13.71 -22.07
C VAL A 297 3.48 -14.89 -22.75
N VAL A 298 4.79 -14.79 -22.86
CA VAL A 298 5.71 -15.81 -23.32
C VAL A 298 6.52 -16.26 -22.10
N VAL A 299 6.31 -17.51 -21.68
CA VAL A 299 7.01 -18.14 -20.57
C VAL A 299 8.05 -19.09 -21.15
N VAL A 300 9.32 -18.73 -21.02
CA VAL A 300 10.45 -19.47 -21.59
C VAL A 300 10.88 -20.56 -20.62
N ASP A 301 11.05 -21.77 -21.14
CA ASP A 301 11.61 -22.91 -20.42
C ASP A 301 13.12 -22.94 -20.64
N GLY A 302 13.86 -22.20 -19.82
CA GLY A 302 15.30 -22.03 -19.99
C GLY A 302 15.90 -20.90 -19.15
N PRO A 303 17.21 -20.63 -19.32
CA PRO A 303 17.90 -19.51 -18.69
C PRO A 303 17.36 -18.16 -19.17
N ALA A 304 17.62 -17.10 -18.39
CA ALA A 304 17.19 -15.74 -18.71
C ALA A 304 17.70 -15.22 -20.08
N THR A 305 18.79 -15.77 -20.61
CA THR A 305 19.32 -15.47 -21.96
C THR A 305 18.30 -15.79 -23.05
N ASP A 306 17.49 -16.82 -22.85
CA ASP A 306 16.54 -17.31 -23.85
C ASP A 306 15.33 -16.37 -23.96
N CYS A 307 15.06 -15.55 -22.93
CA CYS A 307 14.12 -14.44 -23.02
C CYS A 307 14.52 -13.43 -24.11
N TYR A 308 15.82 -13.16 -24.28
CA TYR A 308 16.31 -12.25 -25.32
C TYR A 308 16.26 -12.89 -26.71
N ALA A 309 16.49 -14.21 -26.81
CA ALA A 309 16.26 -14.95 -28.04
C ALA A 309 14.77 -14.93 -28.45
N ALA A 310 13.87 -15.12 -27.48
CA ALA A 310 12.43 -14.97 -27.68
C ALA A 310 12.06 -13.56 -28.14
N LEU A 311 12.65 -12.52 -27.53
CA LEU A 311 12.46 -11.12 -27.95
C LEU A 311 12.84 -10.92 -29.42
N GLY A 312 14.00 -11.42 -29.83
CA GLY A 312 14.45 -11.38 -31.22
C GLY A 312 13.50 -12.10 -32.18
N ALA A 313 12.97 -13.27 -31.79
CA ALA A 313 12.00 -14.01 -32.60
C ALA A 313 10.69 -13.23 -32.79
N ILE A 314 10.22 -12.55 -31.74
CA ILE A 314 9.02 -11.71 -31.78
C ILE A 314 9.25 -10.47 -32.66
N HIS A 315 10.37 -9.77 -32.50
CA HIS A 315 10.72 -8.58 -33.30
C HIS A 315 11.00 -8.92 -34.78
N GLY A 316 11.45 -10.14 -35.08
CA GLY A 316 11.55 -10.64 -36.45
C GLY A 316 10.19 -10.93 -37.11
N THR A 317 9.14 -11.11 -36.30
CA THR A 317 7.78 -11.39 -36.77
C THR A 317 6.94 -10.12 -36.90
N TRP A 318 7.08 -9.21 -35.93
CA TRP A 318 6.31 -7.97 -35.84
C TRP A 318 7.23 -6.79 -35.56
N ARG A 319 6.93 -5.66 -36.21
CA ARG A 319 7.72 -4.44 -36.05
C ARG A 319 7.58 -3.90 -34.62
N PRO A 320 8.67 -3.72 -33.85
CA PRO A 320 8.61 -3.11 -32.53
C PRO A 320 8.28 -1.62 -32.61
N MET A 321 7.56 -1.12 -31.61
CA MET A 321 7.27 0.31 -31.47
C MET A 321 8.39 1.01 -30.69
N ALA A 322 8.90 2.11 -31.23
CA ALA A 322 9.97 2.89 -30.61
C ALA A 322 9.56 3.42 -29.23
N GLY A 323 10.47 3.37 -28.25
CA GLY A 323 10.23 3.83 -26.88
C GLY A 323 9.30 2.95 -26.04
N ARG A 324 8.79 1.83 -26.59
CA ARG A 324 7.89 0.89 -25.87
C ARG A 324 8.55 -0.45 -25.57
N PHE A 325 9.84 -0.42 -25.25
CA PHE A 325 10.60 -1.56 -24.76
C PHE A 325 11.10 -1.25 -23.35
N LYS A 326 10.92 -2.18 -22.42
CA LYS A 326 11.44 -2.09 -21.05
C LYS A 326 12.05 -3.42 -20.66
N ASP A 327 13.28 -3.39 -20.18
CA ASP A 327 14.01 -4.57 -19.71
C ASP A 327 14.01 -4.63 -18.18
N PHE A 328 12.98 -5.28 -17.62
CA PHE A 328 12.94 -5.51 -16.18
C PHE A 328 13.72 -6.77 -15.74
N ILE A 329 14.42 -7.45 -16.66
CA ILE A 329 15.35 -8.52 -16.28
C ILE A 329 16.68 -7.90 -15.85
N ALA A 330 17.20 -6.95 -16.63
CA ALA A 330 18.41 -6.20 -16.32
C ALA A 330 18.18 -5.18 -15.19
N SER A 331 16.99 -4.54 -15.15
CA SER A 331 16.60 -3.57 -14.12
C SER A 331 15.30 -4.02 -13.43
N PRO A 332 15.37 -4.98 -12.49
CA PRO A 332 14.20 -5.47 -11.76
C PRO A 332 13.46 -4.37 -11.00
N LYS A 333 12.14 -4.54 -10.84
CA LYS A 333 11.37 -3.68 -9.94
C LYS A 333 11.60 -4.07 -8.48
N ASN A 334 11.19 -3.18 -7.58
CA ASN A 334 11.39 -3.30 -6.13
C ASN A 334 10.64 -4.48 -5.48
N ASN A 335 9.64 -5.03 -6.17
CA ASN A 335 8.94 -6.27 -5.77
C ASN A 335 9.54 -7.53 -6.41
N LEU A 336 10.80 -7.46 -6.84
CA LEU A 336 11.54 -8.50 -7.57
C LEU A 336 10.89 -8.92 -8.90
N TYR A 337 9.96 -8.11 -9.44
CA TYR A 337 9.35 -8.38 -10.73
C TYR A 337 10.39 -8.29 -11.85
N ARG A 338 10.48 -9.37 -12.64
CA ARG A 338 11.38 -9.51 -13.78
C ARG A 338 10.62 -9.97 -15.02
N SER A 339 10.75 -9.22 -16.11
CA SER A 339 10.16 -9.53 -17.42
C SER A 339 10.66 -8.54 -18.47
N LEU A 340 10.82 -8.98 -19.71
CA LEU A 340 10.93 -8.06 -20.85
C LEU A 340 9.53 -7.63 -21.28
N HIS A 341 9.33 -6.33 -21.47
CA HIS A 341 8.08 -5.76 -21.98
C HIS A 341 8.35 -5.13 -23.32
N THR A 342 7.58 -5.51 -24.33
CA THR A 342 7.67 -4.87 -25.64
C THR A 342 6.28 -4.70 -26.24
N SER A 343 6.04 -3.55 -26.87
CA SER A 343 4.87 -3.36 -27.71
C SER A 343 5.24 -3.45 -29.18
N VAL A 344 4.50 -4.26 -29.94
CA VAL A 344 4.73 -4.52 -31.36
C VAL A 344 3.49 -4.22 -32.19
N CYS A 345 3.69 -3.90 -33.47
CA CYS A 345 2.61 -3.79 -34.44
C CYS A 345 2.20 -5.20 -34.89
N GLY A 346 1.15 -5.73 -34.27
CA GLY A 346 0.64 -7.07 -34.50
C GLY A 346 -0.17 -7.20 -35.81
N PRO A 347 -0.88 -8.31 -36.01
CA PRO A 347 -1.79 -8.48 -37.14
C PRO A 347 -2.83 -7.36 -37.19
N GLN A 348 -3.26 -6.99 -38.41
CA GLN A 348 -4.25 -5.93 -38.66
C GLN A 348 -3.81 -4.53 -38.14
N ASP A 349 -2.50 -4.30 -38.06
CA ASP A 349 -1.89 -3.06 -37.55
C ASP A 349 -2.35 -2.65 -36.14
N ARG A 350 -2.81 -3.62 -35.34
CA ARG A 350 -3.17 -3.39 -33.93
C ARG A 350 -1.95 -3.58 -33.06
N THR A 351 -1.77 -2.67 -32.11
CA THR A 351 -0.75 -2.79 -31.07
C THR A 351 -0.98 -4.02 -30.21
N VAL A 352 0.08 -4.83 -30.02
CA VAL A 352 0.07 -5.97 -29.10
C VAL A 352 1.19 -5.80 -28.08
N GLU A 353 0.87 -6.01 -26.81
CA GLU A 353 1.85 -6.07 -25.73
C GLU A 353 2.33 -7.50 -25.52
N VAL A 354 3.64 -7.69 -25.52
CA VAL A 354 4.29 -8.98 -25.31
C VAL A 354 5.13 -8.91 -24.04
N LEU A 355 4.82 -9.79 -23.09
CA LEU A 355 5.58 -9.97 -21.87
C LEU A 355 6.40 -11.25 -22.00
N ILE A 356 7.73 -11.17 -21.85
CA ILE A 356 8.63 -12.34 -21.98
C ILE A 356 9.35 -12.53 -20.66
N ARG A 357 9.30 -13.74 -20.11
CA ARG A 357 9.92 -14.09 -18.82
C ARG A 357 10.17 -15.59 -18.74
N THR A 358 11.04 -16.03 -17.84
CA THR A 358 11.23 -17.47 -17.55
C THR A 358 10.09 -18.00 -16.68
N GLU A 359 10.01 -19.32 -16.54
CA GLU A 359 9.08 -19.99 -15.61
C GLU A 359 9.26 -19.52 -14.15
N GLU A 360 10.51 -19.39 -13.68
CA GLU A 360 10.81 -18.87 -12.34
C GLU A 360 10.31 -17.43 -12.18
N MET A 361 10.65 -16.55 -13.13
CA MET A 361 10.19 -15.16 -13.13
C MET A 361 8.67 -15.05 -13.21
N HIS A 362 8.01 -15.97 -13.93
CA HIS A 362 6.55 -16.04 -13.98
C HIS A 362 5.96 -16.31 -12.60
N ARG A 363 6.47 -17.33 -11.89
CA ARG A 363 5.98 -17.69 -10.54
C ARG A 363 6.17 -16.54 -9.57
N SER A 364 7.36 -15.94 -9.53
CA SER A 364 7.65 -14.80 -8.66
C SER A 364 6.78 -13.59 -8.98
N ALA A 365 6.47 -13.34 -10.25
CA ALA A 365 5.65 -12.22 -10.64
C ALA A 365 4.14 -12.40 -10.39
N GLU A 366 3.62 -13.63 -10.31
CA GLU A 366 2.19 -13.87 -10.01
C GLU A 366 1.92 -14.01 -8.50
N TYR A 367 2.85 -14.64 -7.78
CA TYR A 367 2.68 -15.03 -6.38
C TYR A 367 3.61 -14.30 -5.41
N GLY A 368 4.65 -13.62 -5.89
CA GLY A 368 5.58 -12.87 -5.03
C GLY A 368 6.16 -13.73 -3.93
N ILE A 369 6.14 -13.23 -2.70
CA ILE A 369 6.59 -13.96 -1.51
C ILE A 369 5.80 -15.27 -1.24
N ALA A 370 4.59 -15.41 -1.80
CA ALA A 370 3.80 -16.64 -1.69
C ALA A 370 4.31 -17.77 -2.62
N ALA A 371 5.15 -17.44 -3.62
CA ALA A 371 5.69 -18.42 -4.56
C ALA A 371 6.50 -19.52 -3.84
N ASP A 372 7.24 -19.16 -2.79
CA ASP A 372 8.05 -20.10 -2.01
C ASP A 372 7.20 -21.14 -1.28
N PHE A 373 6.05 -20.71 -0.76
CA PHE A 373 5.11 -21.61 -0.10
C PHE A 373 4.41 -22.50 -1.13
N ARG A 374 4.08 -21.95 -2.30
CA ARG A 374 3.40 -22.69 -3.38
C ARG A 374 4.31 -23.71 -4.07
N PHE A 375 5.60 -23.41 -4.22
CA PHE A 375 6.56 -24.21 -5.01
C PHE A 375 7.84 -24.57 -4.21
N PRO A 376 7.74 -25.28 -3.07
CA PRO A 376 8.87 -25.51 -2.17
C PRO A 376 9.99 -26.39 -2.75
N ARG A 377 9.71 -27.18 -3.79
CA ARG A 377 10.65 -28.18 -4.36
C ARG A 377 11.48 -27.69 -5.55
N SER A 378 11.26 -26.46 -6.04
CA SER A 378 11.90 -25.99 -7.28
C SER A 378 13.26 -25.31 -7.11
N GLY A 379 13.81 -25.23 -5.89
CA GLY A 379 15.21 -24.82 -5.67
C GLY A 379 15.54 -23.35 -5.94
N SER A 380 16.43 -22.80 -5.10
CA SER A 380 17.21 -21.57 -5.26
C SER A 380 16.55 -20.19 -5.41
N GLY A 381 15.28 -20.00 -5.05
CA GLY A 381 14.85 -18.71 -4.51
C GLY A 381 15.53 -18.53 -3.14
N SER A 382 16.77 -18.02 -3.14
CA SER A 382 17.64 -18.08 -1.97
C SER A 382 16.97 -17.41 -0.77
N ALA A 383 17.26 -17.89 0.44
CA ALA A 383 16.87 -17.20 1.67
C ALA A 383 17.24 -15.69 1.64
N ALA A 384 18.20 -15.28 0.79
CA ALA A 384 18.53 -13.89 0.52
C ALA A 384 17.47 -13.12 -0.28
N ALA A 385 16.74 -13.72 -1.24
CA ALA A 385 15.63 -13.03 -1.93
C ALA A 385 14.44 -12.79 -0.99
N ARG A 386 14.18 -13.75 -0.08
CA ARG A 386 13.22 -13.57 1.01
C ARG A 386 13.71 -12.55 2.04
N ALA A 387 15.01 -12.56 2.36
CA ALA A 387 15.60 -11.55 3.23
C ALA A 387 15.44 -10.16 2.60
N GLU A 388 15.83 -9.98 1.33
CA GLU A 388 15.74 -8.71 0.60
C GLU A 388 14.30 -8.18 0.50
N GLN A 389 13.32 -9.07 0.26
CA GLN A 389 11.88 -8.72 0.27
C GLN A 389 11.31 -8.42 1.66
N LEU A 390 11.94 -8.91 2.73
CA LEU A 390 11.56 -8.58 4.10
C LEU A 390 12.41 -7.45 4.67
N ASP A 391 13.54 -7.11 4.05
CA ASP A 391 14.44 -6.08 4.51
C ASP A 391 13.81 -4.71 4.40
N TRP A 392 12.90 -4.46 3.44
CA TRP A 392 12.12 -3.22 3.45
C TRP A 392 11.14 -3.17 4.64
N LEU A 393 10.50 -4.29 5.00
CA LEU A 393 9.64 -4.35 6.19
C LEU A 393 10.47 -4.10 7.45
N ARG A 394 11.70 -4.63 7.51
CA ARG A 394 12.65 -4.38 8.60
C ARG A 394 13.11 -2.93 8.64
N ARG A 395 13.47 -2.32 7.51
CA ARG A 395 13.83 -0.88 7.42
C ARG A 395 12.69 0.02 7.89
N VAL A 396 11.45 -0.30 7.51
CA VAL A 396 10.26 0.42 8.00
C VAL A 396 10.09 0.26 9.52
N LEU A 397 10.49 -0.89 10.08
CA LEU A 397 10.48 -1.11 11.54
C LEU A 397 11.67 -0.49 12.27
N ASP A 398 12.81 -0.30 11.61
CA ASP A 398 13.96 0.40 12.19
C ASP A 398 13.63 1.88 12.46
N TRP A 399 12.57 2.43 11.85
CA TRP A 399 12.01 3.76 12.15
C TRP A 399 11.14 3.79 13.41
N GLU A 400 10.73 2.64 13.94
CA GLU A 400 9.82 2.54 15.09
C GLU A 400 10.37 3.15 16.39
N PRO A 401 11.69 3.12 16.69
CA PRO A 401 12.23 3.80 17.88
C PRO A 401 12.17 5.33 17.76
N ASP A 402 12.21 5.87 16.54
CA ASP A 402 12.37 7.30 16.25
C ASP A 402 11.02 8.02 15.99
N ALA A 403 9.98 7.27 15.59
CA ALA A 403 8.64 7.81 15.34
C ALA A 403 7.79 7.81 16.63
N ALA A 404 7.89 8.87 17.43
CA ALA A 404 7.06 9.05 18.63
C ALA A 404 5.53 9.15 18.33
N ASP A 405 5.14 9.39 17.07
CA ASP A 405 3.74 9.53 16.62
C ASP A 405 3.37 8.48 15.54
N PRO A 406 2.40 7.57 15.81
CA PRO A 406 1.86 6.64 14.82
C PRO A 406 1.37 7.32 13.54
N ALA A 407 0.81 8.54 13.61
CA ALA A 407 0.30 9.22 12.43
C ALA A 407 1.41 9.62 11.44
N GLN A 408 2.58 10.03 11.95
CA GLN A 408 3.75 10.32 11.12
C GLN A 408 4.31 9.05 10.48
N PHE A 409 4.36 7.95 11.24
CA PHE A 409 4.72 6.64 10.70
C PHE A 409 3.78 6.23 9.55
N TYR A 410 2.47 6.45 9.69
CA TYR A 410 1.50 6.11 8.66
C TYR A 410 1.67 6.93 7.38
N GLU A 411 1.85 8.24 7.47
CA GLU A 411 2.13 9.07 6.27
C GLU A 411 3.46 8.69 5.62
N SER A 412 4.47 8.36 6.44
CA SER A 412 5.76 7.89 5.95
C SER A 412 5.61 6.61 5.12
N LEU A 413 4.96 5.62 5.72
CA LEU A 413 4.62 4.37 5.06
C LEU A 413 3.80 4.61 3.79
N ARG A 414 2.81 5.51 3.80
CA ARG A 414 1.95 5.77 2.63
C ARG A 414 2.75 6.31 1.44
N CYS A 415 3.69 7.21 1.68
CA CYS A 415 4.58 7.73 0.64
C CYS A 415 5.55 6.65 0.13
N ASP A 416 6.09 5.82 1.03
CA ASP A 416 6.93 4.69 0.65
C ASP A 416 6.17 3.64 -0.16
N LEU A 417 4.91 3.40 0.18
CA LEU A 417 4.04 2.46 -0.51
C LEU A 417 3.48 3.04 -1.83
N ALA A 418 3.44 4.35 -2.00
CA ALA A 418 2.84 5.00 -3.16
C ALA A 418 3.43 4.49 -4.49
N GLU A 419 2.57 4.32 -5.49
CA GLU A 419 2.99 3.88 -6.82
C GLU A 419 3.79 5.00 -7.53
N GLY A 420 4.96 4.61 -8.08
CA GLY A 420 5.85 5.52 -8.77
C GLY A 420 7.10 5.78 -7.93
N GLN A 421 8.01 4.82 -7.92
CA GLN A 421 9.37 5.05 -7.45
C GLN A 421 10.28 5.23 -8.64
N ILE A 422 11.26 6.11 -8.48
CA ILE A 422 12.33 6.33 -9.43
C ILE A 422 13.60 5.64 -8.95
N GLN A 423 14.37 5.09 -9.87
CA GLN A 423 15.70 4.55 -9.61
C GLN A 423 16.75 5.55 -10.06
N VAL A 424 17.56 6.06 -9.12
CA VAL A 424 18.65 7.00 -9.39
C VAL A 424 20.00 6.38 -9.03
N PHE A 425 21.06 6.82 -9.67
CA PHE A 425 22.42 6.32 -9.44
C PHE A 425 23.25 7.37 -8.72
N SER A 426 23.88 6.99 -7.60
CA SER A 426 24.75 7.88 -6.83
C SER A 426 25.91 7.09 -6.25
N ASP A 427 27.14 7.62 -6.28
CA ASP A 427 28.37 6.95 -5.78
C ASP A 427 28.56 5.50 -6.27
N GLY A 428 28.15 5.22 -7.50
CA GLY A 428 28.21 3.87 -8.07
C GLY A 428 27.21 2.86 -7.49
N ARG A 429 26.30 3.30 -6.61
CA ARG A 429 25.16 2.50 -6.10
C ARG A 429 23.84 3.00 -6.68
N GLN A 430 22.88 2.08 -6.80
CA GLN A 430 21.51 2.38 -7.19
C GLN A 430 20.68 2.66 -5.93
N VAL A 431 19.94 3.77 -5.95
CA VAL A 431 19.06 4.19 -4.84
C VAL A 431 17.65 4.39 -5.38
N VAL A 432 16.67 3.98 -4.59
CA VAL A 432 15.26 4.02 -4.96
C VAL A 432 14.59 5.13 -4.16
N LEU A 433 13.90 6.03 -4.84
CA LEU A 433 13.21 7.17 -4.24
C LEU A 433 11.76 7.26 -4.73
N PRO A 434 10.85 7.95 -4.02
CA PRO A 434 9.53 8.25 -4.55
C PRO A 434 9.63 9.16 -5.80
N ALA A 435 8.69 9.03 -6.73
CA ALA A 435 8.62 9.90 -7.91
C ALA A 435 8.43 11.36 -7.50
N GLY A 436 9.12 12.26 -8.20
CA GLY A 436 9.20 13.67 -7.83
C GLY A 436 10.14 13.95 -6.65
N ALA A 437 10.90 12.96 -6.17
CA ALA A 437 11.96 13.17 -5.19
C ALA A 437 13.02 14.13 -5.73
N THR A 438 13.70 14.78 -4.81
CA THR A 438 14.72 15.81 -5.06
C THR A 438 16.10 15.34 -4.60
N PRO A 439 17.19 16.02 -4.99
CA PRO A 439 18.53 15.71 -4.49
C PRO A 439 18.66 15.69 -2.96
N VAL A 440 17.85 16.49 -2.24
CA VAL A 440 17.83 16.46 -0.77
C VAL A 440 17.25 15.14 -0.25
N ASP A 441 16.19 14.63 -0.88
CA ASP A 441 15.62 13.31 -0.56
C ASP A 441 16.68 12.21 -0.74
N LEU A 442 17.43 12.26 -1.85
CA LEU A 442 18.54 11.34 -2.09
C LEU A 442 19.62 11.46 -1.00
N ALA A 443 19.99 12.69 -0.61
CA ALA A 443 21.03 12.90 0.40
C ALA A 443 20.69 12.25 1.75
N TYR A 444 19.45 12.41 2.23
CA TYR A 444 18.99 11.76 3.46
C TYR A 444 18.88 10.22 3.33
N GLU A 445 18.51 9.72 2.15
CA GLU A 445 18.48 8.28 1.89
C GLU A 445 19.90 7.66 1.86
N LEU A 446 20.90 8.42 1.40
CA LEU A 446 22.30 8.01 1.42
C LEU A 446 22.89 8.03 2.85
N GLY A 447 22.32 8.83 3.75
CA GLY A 447 22.62 8.90 5.19
C GLY A 447 22.28 10.27 5.80
N ASN A 448 21.87 10.29 7.08
CA ASN A 448 21.44 11.51 7.77
C ASN A 448 22.50 12.62 7.73
N ASP A 449 23.76 12.31 7.99
CA ASP A 449 24.88 13.27 7.97
C ASP A 449 25.05 13.92 6.57
N ARG A 450 24.85 13.16 5.49
CA ARG A 450 24.90 13.69 4.12
C ARG A 450 23.70 14.56 3.80
N GLY A 451 22.53 14.20 4.33
CA GLY A 451 21.31 15.01 4.25
C GLY A 451 21.45 16.34 4.98
N ASP A 452 21.92 16.30 6.22
CA ASP A 452 22.11 17.48 7.08
C ASP A 452 23.12 18.46 6.48
N HIS A 453 24.17 17.94 5.83
CA HIS A 453 25.25 18.73 5.23
C HIS A 453 25.17 18.86 3.70
N CYS A 454 23.99 18.64 3.10
CA CYS A 454 23.79 18.73 1.66
C CYS A 454 23.93 20.19 1.16
N LEU A 455 24.91 20.44 0.29
CA LEU A 455 25.21 21.80 -0.19
C LEU A 455 24.79 22.01 -1.65
N ALA A 456 25.12 21.06 -2.52
CA ALA A 456 24.79 21.11 -3.93
C ALA A 456 24.59 19.71 -4.50
N ALA A 457 23.94 19.64 -5.66
CA ALA A 457 23.77 18.40 -6.40
C ALA A 457 24.09 18.60 -7.89
N ARG A 458 24.63 17.54 -8.49
CA ARG A 458 24.89 17.46 -9.94
C ARG A 458 24.11 16.29 -10.52
N ILE A 459 23.20 16.59 -11.45
CA ILE A 459 22.36 15.60 -12.13
C ILE A 459 22.90 15.43 -13.55
N ASN A 460 23.24 14.20 -13.93
CA ASN A 460 23.80 13.83 -15.24
C ASN A 460 24.99 14.72 -15.64
N GLY A 461 25.86 15.04 -14.68
CA GLY A 461 27.06 15.86 -14.88
C GLY A 461 26.81 17.38 -14.92
N ARG A 462 25.58 17.87 -14.71
CA ARG A 462 25.25 19.31 -14.66
C ARG A 462 24.77 19.74 -13.27
N LEU A 463 25.27 20.88 -12.78
CA LEU A 463 24.79 21.47 -11.52
C LEU A 463 23.30 21.77 -11.62
N ALA A 464 22.54 21.31 -10.63
CA ALA A 464 21.09 21.48 -10.56
C ALA A 464 20.67 22.04 -9.20
N PRO A 465 19.58 22.82 -9.14
CA PRO A 465 18.96 23.22 -7.88
C PRO A 465 18.60 22.01 -7.01
N LEU A 466 18.71 22.17 -5.68
CA LEU A 466 18.29 21.14 -4.71
C LEU A 466 16.78 20.85 -4.75
N SER A 467 15.98 21.74 -5.34
CA SER A 467 14.53 21.59 -5.53
C SER A 467 14.16 20.93 -6.86
N SER A 468 15.13 20.58 -7.71
CA SER A 468 14.85 19.89 -8.98
C SER A 468 14.36 18.47 -8.72
N GLU A 469 13.30 18.07 -9.43
CA GLU A 469 12.82 16.70 -9.40
C GLU A 469 13.78 15.79 -10.16
N LEU A 470 13.99 14.58 -9.63
CA LEU A 470 14.82 13.55 -10.21
C LEU A 470 13.98 12.63 -11.12
N ASP A 471 14.58 12.19 -12.22
CA ASP A 471 13.96 11.25 -13.17
C ASP A 471 14.57 9.83 -13.05
N GLU A 472 13.85 8.84 -13.58
CA GLU A 472 14.31 7.45 -13.67
C GLU A 472 15.63 7.35 -14.45
N GLY A 473 16.66 6.81 -13.82
CA GLY A 473 17.98 6.58 -14.40
C GLY A 473 18.97 7.74 -14.24
N ASP A 474 18.59 8.82 -13.56
CA ASP A 474 19.47 9.96 -13.34
C ASP A 474 20.70 9.58 -12.52
N VAL A 475 21.87 10.07 -12.94
CA VAL A 475 23.12 9.97 -12.19
C VAL A 475 23.29 11.24 -11.37
N VAL A 476 23.19 11.12 -10.05
CA VAL A 476 23.19 12.23 -9.11
C VAL A 476 24.41 12.15 -8.19
N GLU A 477 25.20 13.22 -8.19
CA GLU A 477 26.29 13.41 -7.24
C GLU A 477 25.87 14.46 -6.20
N ILE A 478 25.95 14.09 -4.92
CA ILE A 478 25.65 14.99 -3.80
C ILE A 478 26.98 15.52 -3.25
N PHE A 479 27.10 16.84 -3.19
CA PHE A 479 28.24 17.52 -2.57
C PHE A 479 27.87 17.89 -1.14
N THR A 480 28.64 17.39 -0.19
CA THR A 480 28.51 17.77 1.22
C THR A 480 29.54 18.81 1.63
N GLU A 481 29.30 19.53 2.72
CA GLU A 481 30.25 20.49 3.28
C GLU A 481 31.62 19.85 3.63
N SER A 482 31.62 18.55 3.93
CA SER A 482 32.80 17.73 4.22
C SER A 482 33.67 17.41 2.98
N ASP A 483 33.10 17.44 1.78
CA ASP A 483 33.80 17.13 0.52
C ASP A 483 34.58 18.34 -0.04
N GLY A 484 34.56 19.47 0.67
CA GLY A 484 35.19 20.72 0.27
C GLY A 484 36.67 20.83 0.70
N ASP A 485 37.59 20.37 -0.15
CA ASP A 485 38.96 20.92 -0.25
C ASP A 485 38.99 22.21 -1.10
N ASN A 486 37.87 22.95 -1.14
CA ASN A 486 37.64 24.06 -2.06
C ASN A 486 37.41 25.37 -1.30
N GLY A 487 38.50 26.00 -0.84
CA GLY A 487 38.65 27.47 -0.80
C GLY A 487 37.68 28.33 0.02
N PHE A 488 36.72 27.76 0.76
CA PHE A 488 35.86 28.48 1.69
C PHE A 488 36.30 28.17 3.12
N GLU A 489 36.45 29.24 3.91
CA GLU A 489 37.15 29.29 5.20
C GLU A 489 36.89 28.09 6.13
N ALA A 490 37.96 27.35 6.44
CA ALA A 490 37.99 26.36 7.49
C ALA A 490 37.74 27.04 8.84
N GLY A 491 36.52 26.88 9.38
CA GLY A 491 36.14 27.44 10.68
C GLY A 491 34.65 27.71 10.90
N VAL A 492 33.81 27.55 9.88
CA VAL A 492 32.35 27.67 10.03
C VAL A 492 31.79 26.34 10.52
N ALA A 493 31.03 26.36 11.62
CA ALA A 493 30.32 25.18 12.10
C ALA A 493 29.44 24.60 10.99
N PRO A 494 29.30 23.26 10.89
CA PRO A 494 28.54 22.63 9.82
C PRO A 494 27.14 23.26 9.73
N ARG A 495 26.77 23.75 8.55
CA ARG A 495 25.43 24.30 8.33
C ARG A 495 24.46 23.14 8.31
N GLY A 496 23.55 23.10 9.27
CA GLY A 496 22.46 22.13 9.27
C GLY A 496 21.43 22.38 8.16
N PRO A 497 20.41 21.53 8.08
CA PRO A 497 19.36 21.63 7.06
C PRO A 497 18.64 22.96 7.11
N ARG A 498 18.03 23.35 5.97
CA ARG A 498 17.22 24.58 5.87
C ARG A 498 15.74 24.25 5.98
N ARG A 499 14.96 25.07 6.70
CA ARG A 499 13.50 24.90 6.81
C ARG A 499 12.78 24.95 5.46
N GLU A 500 13.32 25.72 4.51
CA GLU A 500 12.80 25.83 3.14
C GLU A 500 12.76 24.48 2.42
N TRP A 501 13.62 23.52 2.78
CA TRP A 501 13.65 22.21 2.15
C TRP A 501 12.35 21.42 2.39
N LEU A 502 11.68 21.63 3.52
CA LEU A 502 10.38 21.00 3.81
C LEU A 502 9.29 21.37 2.78
N SER A 503 9.47 22.43 1.99
CA SER A 503 8.51 22.82 0.96
C SER A 503 8.58 21.95 -0.31
N PHE A 504 9.73 21.34 -0.60
CA PHE A 504 9.94 20.59 -1.84
C PHE A 504 10.38 19.13 -1.64
N VAL A 505 10.95 18.79 -0.49
CA VAL A 505 11.32 17.42 -0.09
C VAL A 505 10.08 16.53 -0.09
N LYS A 506 10.14 15.40 -0.81
CA LYS A 506 9.01 14.46 -0.95
C LYS A 506 9.12 13.25 -0.05
N SER A 507 10.34 12.82 0.27
CA SER A 507 10.57 11.65 1.10
C SER A 507 10.20 11.96 2.55
N PRO A 508 9.37 11.12 3.18
CA PRO A 508 9.00 11.30 4.58
C PRO A 508 10.18 11.17 5.52
N ASN A 509 11.15 10.32 5.17
CA ASN A 509 12.39 10.18 5.93
C ASN A 509 13.12 11.54 6.01
N ALA A 510 13.37 12.20 4.88
CA ALA A 510 13.99 13.52 4.90
C ALA A 510 13.14 14.55 5.66
N GLN A 511 11.82 14.58 5.49
CA GLN A 511 10.95 15.48 6.25
C GLN A 511 11.05 15.25 7.76
N MET A 512 11.03 14.00 8.19
CA MET A 512 11.16 13.60 9.59
C MET A 512 12.54 13.97 10.14
N GLN A 513 13.62 13.67 9.43
CA GLN A 513 14.99 13.99 9.84
C GLN A 513 15.21 15.50 9.96
N ILE A 514 14.75 16.28 8.98
CA ILE A 514 14.82 17.74 9.02
C ILE A 514 14.04 18.28 10.22
N ASN A 515 12.80 17.81 10.43
CA ASN A 515 11.99 18.23 11.57
C ASN A 515 12.61 17.84 12.90
N ARG A 516 13.22 16.65 13.01
CA ARG A 516 13.95 16.21 14.19
C ARG A 516 15.18 17.07 14.46
N TRP A 517 16.00 17.32 13.45
CA TRP A 517 17.15 18.20 13.56
C TRP A 517 16.73 19.56 14.08
N PHE A 518 15.65 20.14 13.55
CA PHE A 518 15.08 21.37 14.09
C PHE A 518 14.51 21.20 15.49
N ALA A 519 13.86 20.09 15.85
CA ALA A 519 13.36 19.89 17.22
C ALA A 519 14.50 19.81 18.25
N GLU A 520 15.64 19.23 17.86
CA GLU A 520 16.83 19.08 18.70
C GLU A 520 17.70 20.36 18.75
N HIS A 521 17.76 21.12 17.65
CA HIS A 521 18.61 22.31 17.51
C HIS A 521 17.85 23.64 17.61
N THR A 522 16.51 23.63 17.59
CA THR A 522 15.68 24.80 17.95
C THR A 522 15.59 24.86 19.48
N GLU A 523 16.73 25.28 20.08
CA GLU A 523 16.96 25.73 21.46
C GLU A 523 16.68 24.75 22.61
N PRO A 524 17.48 24.80 23.71
CA PRO A 524 17.16 24.09 24.94
C PRO A 524 15.77 24.56 25.40
N GLY A 525 14.80 23.66 25.35
CA GLY A 525 13.39 23.98 25.59
C GLY A 525 13.21 24.82 26.84
N ILE A 526 12.97 26.12 26.66
CA ILE A 526 12.40 27.00 27.67
C ILE A 526 11.07 26.33 28.02
N THR A 527 11.04 25.63 29.15
CA THR A 527 9.83 24.96 29.63
C THR A 527 8.69 25.97 29.73
N ILE A 528 7.43 25.52 29.77
CA ILE A 528 6.30 26.44 30.04
C ILE A 528 6.59 27.25 31.31
N SER A 529 7.19 26.62 32.33
CA SER A 529 7.67 27.30 33.54
C SER A 529 8.71 28.38 33.26
N ASP A 530 9.66 28.15 32.35
CA ASP A 530 10.65 29.15 31.97
C ASP A 530 10.03 30.29 31.14
N LYS A 531 9.08 29.98 30.25
CA LYS A 531 8.33 30.99 29.48
C LYS A 531 7.52 31.90 30.40
N VAL A 532 6.82 31.31 31.37
CA VAL A 532 6.08 32.03 32.41
C VAL A 532 7.02 32.93 33.23
N ARG A 533 8.17 32.40 33.66
CA ARG A 533 9.18 33.15 34.42
C ARG A 533 9.75 34.33 33.61
N LEU A 534 10.09 34.12 32.34
CA LEU A 534 10.64 35.15 31.46
C LEU A 534 9.59 36.19 31.03
N GLY A 535 8.36 35.77 30.77
CA GLY A 535 7.23 36.67 30.52
C GLY A 535 6.97 37.59 31.71
N ARG A 536 6.98 37.03 32.93
CA ARG A 536 6.85 37.82 34.18
C ARG A 536 8.00 38.78 34.38
N ALA A 537 9.24 38.35 34.12
CA ALA A 537 10.41 39.22 34.21
C ALA A 537 10.33 40.40 33.21
N THR A 538 9.82 40.14 31.99
CA THR A 538 9.63 41.15 30.95
C THR A 538 8.61 42.21 31.37
N ILE A 539 7.46 41.80 31.94
CA ILE A 539 6.49 42.76 32.51
C ILE A 539 7.11 43.54 33.66
N GLY A 540 7.87 42.87 34.54
CA GLY A 540 8.55 43.54 35.66
C GLY A 540 9.57 44.59 35.21
N LEU A 541 10.29 44.33 34.12
CA LEU A 541 11.21 45.29 33.50
C LEU A 541 10.46 46.48 32.87
N ALA A 542 9.37 46.20 32.16
CA ALA A 542 8.53 47.24 31.57
C ALA A 542 7.89 48.13 32.65
N LEU A 543 7.41 47.57 33.76
CA LEU A 543 6.88 48.34 34.89
C LEU A 543 7.92 49.26 35.52
N ARG A 544 9.18 48.82 35.61
CA ARG A 544 10.28 49.66 36.13
C ARG A 544 10.54 50.87 35.24
N GLN A 545 10.37 50.75 33.93
CA GLN A 545 10.46 51.89 33.01
C GLN A 545 9.37 52.93 33.26
N HIS A 546 8.21 52.49 33.77
CA HIS A 546 7.11 53.35 34.21
C HIS A 546 7.19 53.74 35.71
N ASN A 547 8.34 53.52 36.38
CA ASN A 547 8.55 53.76 37.82
C ASN A 547 7.54 53.03 38.74
N ARG A 548 7.02 51.89 38.31
CA ARG A 548 6.07 51.06 39.07
C ARG A 548 6.64 49.66 39.35
N GLY A 549 6.03 48.96 40.30
CA GLY A 549 6.40 47.61 40.67
C GLY A 549 5.18 46.77 41.06
N LEU A 550 5.28 45.46 40.88
CA LEU A 550 4.24 44.51 41.28
C LEU A 550 4.43 44.11 42.74
N ALA A 551 3.48 44.47 43.60
CA ALA A 551 3.45 44.02 45.00
C ALA A 551 2.81 42.62 45.16
N SER A 552 1.94 42.23 44.23
CA SER A 552 1.30 40.91 44.19
C SER A 552 0.87 40.57 42.75
N ASP A 553 0.54 39.30 42.51
CA ASP A 553 0.09 38.82 41.19
C ASP A 553 -1.43 39.04 40.95
N LEU A 554 -2.17 39.53 41.95
CA LEU A 554 -3.61 39.77 41.87
C LEU A 554 -4.03 40.74 40.76
N PRO A 555 -3.34 41.86 40.51
CA PRO A 555 -3.67 42.75 39.40
C PRO A 555 -3.46 42.10 38.03
N LEU A 556 -2.42 41.28 37.88
CA LEU A 556 -2.15 40.56 36.63
C LEU A 556 -3.18 39.46 36.35
N LEU A 557 -3.62 38.75 37.39
CA LEU A 557 -4.66 37.73 37.26
C LEU A 557 -6.00 38.33 36.81
N ARG A 558 -6.36 39.52 37.33
CA ARG A 558 -7.55 40.26 36.86
C ARG A 558 -7.40 40.74 35.43
N LEU A 559 -6.22 41.24 35.07
CA LEU A 559 -5.94 41.67 33.70
C LEU A 559 -6.00 40.49 32.71
N SER A 560 -5.57 39.28 33.10
CA SER A 560 -5.74 38.10 32.24
C SER A 560 -7.22 37.81 31.95
N GLU A 561 -8.11 37.96 32.93
CA GLU A 561 -9.55 37.78 32.73
C GLU A 561 -10.14 38.85 31.80
N GLU A 562 -9.78 40.13 31.97
CA GLU A 562 -10.27 41.23 31.12
C GLU A 562 -9.79 41.12 29.66
N LEU A 563 -8.59 40.58 29.44
CA LEU A 563 -8.03 40.33 28.11
C LEU A 563 -8.49 39.01 27.48
N GLY A 564 -9.33 38.23 28.16
CA GLY A 564 -9.87 36.98 27.66
C GLY A 564 -8.88 35.81 27.66
N TYR A 565 -7.81 35.89 28.44
CA TYR A 565 -6.91 34.74 28.66
C TYR A 565 -7.47 33.84 29.78
N PRO A 566 -7.38 32.50 29.62
CA PRO A 566 -7.99 31.55 30.56
C PRO A 566 -7.32 31.54 31.95
N ASP A 567 -6.03 31.88 32.02
CA ASP A 567 -5.27 31.98 33.26
C ASP A 567 -4.06 32.92 33.10
N LEU A 568 -3.43 33.25 34.23
CA LEU A 568 -2.24 34.10 34.30
C LEU A 568 -1.05 33.48 33.56
N GLU A 569 -0.87 32.16 33.60
CA GLU A 569 0.24 31.49 32.94
C GLU A 569 0.18 31.69 31.42
N THR A 570 -1.02 31.58 30.85
CA THR A 570 -1.29 31.79 29.43
C THR A 570 -1.03 33.23 29.01
N LEU A 571 -1.40 34.22 29.83
CA LEU A 571 -1.06 35.63 29.60
C LEU A 571 0.48 35.83 29.60
N LEU A 572 1.18 35.24 30.57
CA LEU A 572 2.64 35.38 30.69
C LEU A 572 3.38 34.70 29.53
N VAL A 573 2.88 33.56 29.05
CA VAL A 573 3.37 32.90 27.83
C VAL A 573 3.10 33.76 26.60
N ALA A 574 1.90 34.36 26.48
CA ALA A 574 1.55 35.23 25.36
C ALA A 574 2.44 36.49 25.29
N VAL A 575 2.86 37.02 26.44
CA VAL A 575 3.82 38.13 26.52
C VAL A 575 5.22 37.68 26.10
N PHE A 576 5.65 36.49 26.52
CA PHE A 576 6.95 35.92 26.13
C PHE A 576 7.02 35.66 24.61
N ASP A 577 5.98 35.05 24.05
CA ASP A 577 5.87 34.74 22.63
C ASP A 577 5.55 36.00 21.77
N ARG A 578 5.50 37.19 22.40
CA ARG A 578 5.18 38.51 21.79
C ARG A 578 3.86 38.57 21.03
N VAL A 579 2.89 37.74 21.42
CA VAL A 579 1.50 37.85 20.95
C VAL A 579 0.87 39.14 21.47
N ILE A 580 1.29 39.59 22.65
CA ILE A 580 0.94 40.90 23.21
C ILE A 580 2.20 41.64 23.65
N GLU A 581 2.29 42.93 23.30
CA GLU A 581 3.44 43.75 23.66
C GLU A 581 3.46 44.05 25.17
N PRO A 582 4.60 43.84 25.87
CA PRO A 582 4.71 44.03 27.32
C PRO A 582 4.31 45.43 27.78
N ASP A 583 4.64 46.47 27.01
CA ASP A 583 4.28 47.85 27.32
C ASP A 583 2.76 48.09 27.29
N THR A 584 2.04 47.39 26.40
CA THR A 584 0.58 47.46 26.34
C THR A 584 -0.06 46.83 27.57
N VAL A 585 0.45 45.66 28.00
CA VAL A 585 0.03 45.00 29.24
C VAL A 585 0.27 45.91 30.45
N VAL A 586 1.44 46.56 30.52
CA VAL A 586 1.78 47.46 31.62
C VAL A 586 0.89 48.70 31.67
N ARG A 587 0.61 49.34 30.53
CA ARG A 587 -0.31 50.48 30.48
C ARG A 587 -1.71 50.12 30.98
N GLN A 588 -2.27 49.01 30.48
CA GLN A 588 -3.58 48.54 30.92
C GLN A 588 -3.59 48.12 32.38
N LEU A 589 -2.50 47.55 32.88
CA LEU A 589 -2.35 47.21 34.29
C LEU A 589 -2.31 48.47 35.18
N ILE A 590 -1.63 49.53 34.74
CA ILE A 590 -1.60 50.81 35.44
C ILE A 590 -3.00 51.43 35.45
N ASP A 591 -3.67 51.48 34.30
CA ASP A 591 -5.04 52.02 34.19
C ASP A 591 -6.02 51.26 35.09
N LEU A 592 -5.90 49.92 35.14
CA LEU A 592 -6.74 49.05 35.97
C LEU A 592 -6.58 49.31 37.48
N VAL A 593 -5.36 49.65 37.91
CA VAL A 593 -5.02 49.88 39.33
C VAL A 593 -5.28 51.33 39.74
N ASP A 594 -4.90 52.30 38.90
CA ASP A 594 -4.98 53.73 39.22
C ASP A 594 -6.42 54.30 39.06
N HIS A 595 -7.27 53.74 38.18
CA HIS A 595 -8.69 54.15 38.07
C HIS A 595 -9.63 53.52 39.10
N ARG A 596 -9.11 52.71 40.03
CA ARG A 596 -9.88 52.03 41.08
C ARG A 596 -9.44 52.38 42.51
N GLN A 597 -8.59 53.40 42.69
CA GLN A 597 -8.31 54.01 44.00
C GLN A 597 -9.26 55.16 44.33
#